data_AF-A0A7W0PCD0-F1
#
_entry.id   AF-A0A7W0PCD0-F1
#
_cell.length_a   1.000
_cell.length_b   1.000
_cell.length_c   1.000
_cell.angle_alpha   90.00
_cell.angle_beta   90.00
_cell.angle_gamma   90.00
#
_symmetry.space_group_name_H-M   'P 1'
#
loop_
_entity.id
_entity.type
_entity.pdbx_description
1 polymer ?
#
loop_
_entity_poly.entity_id
_entity_poly.type
_entity_poly.pdbx_seq_one_letter_code
_entity_poly.pdbx_strand_id
1 'polypeptide(L)' 'SRLIDRALAGEDVVIARSGKPLVRLVPVERDEPRGGRGAWRGRVRIAEDFDDLPPDLAAAFRGERE' A
#
# COMPACT_ATOMS: atom_id res chain seq x y z
N SER A 1 13.29 13.11 25.02
CA SER A 1 13.17 12.19 26.19
C SER A 1 14.22 11.13 25.95
N ARG A 2 15.22 10.98 26.84
CA ARG A 2 16.49 10.31 26.47
C ARG A 2 16.33 8.92 25.85
N LEU A 3 15.37 8.11 26.29
CA LEU A 3 15.14 6.77 25.73
C LEU A 3 14.47 6.81 24.35
N ILE A 4 13.57 7.78 24.12
CA ILE A 4 12.92 8.00 22.83
C ILE A 4 13.96 8.47 21.81
N ASP A 5 14.81 9.41 22.20
CA ASP A 5 15.80 10.01 21.30
C ASP A 5 16.81 8.96 20.80
N ARG A 6 17.20 8.01 21.67
CA ARG A 6 18.06 6.87 21.31
C ARG A 6 17.37 5.87 20.38
N ALA A 7 16.10 5.54 20.65
CA ALA A 7 15.33 4.65 19.78
C ALA A 7 15.16 5.28 18.38
N LEU A 8 14.90 6.59 18.31
CA LEU A 8 14.81 7.33 17.04
C LEU A 8 16.16 7.44 16.32
N ALA A 9 17.27 7.40 17.04
CA ALA A 9 18.62 7.29 16.47
C ALA A 9 18.97 5.88 15.96
N GLY A 10 18.06 4.91 16.10
CA GLY A 10 18.24 3.53 15.65
C GLY A 10 18.94 2.62 16.66
N GLU A 11 19.12 3.07 17.91
CA GLU A 11 19.68 2.21 18.96
C GLU A 11 18.66 1.16 19.43
N ASP A 12 19.14 -0.04 19.76
CA ASP A 12 18.31 -1.08 20.39
C ASP A 12 18.06 -0.76 21.87
N VAL A 13 16.86 -0.27 22.18
CA VAL A 13 16.45 0.13 23.53
C VAL A 13 15.47 -0.89 24.09
N VAL A 14 15.94 -1.75 25.01
CA VAL A 14 15.13 -2.75 25.72
C VAL A 14 14.85 -2.30 27.15
N ILE A 15 13.58 -2.29 27.54
CA ILE A 15 13.15 -2.05 28.93
C ILE A 15 12.96 -3.40 29.62
N ALA A 16 13.68 -3.61 30.71
CA ALA A 16 13.66 -4.84 31.51
C ALA A 16 13.18 -4.58 32.95
N ARG A 17 12.62 -5.61 33.59
CA ARG A 17 12.33 -5.63 35.03
C ARG A 17 13.02 -6.84 35.65
N SER A 18 13.85 -6.61 36.67
CA SER A 18 14.61 -7.68 37.35
C SER A 18 15.44 -8.53 36.39
N GLY A 19 16.13 -7.88 35.43
CA GLY A 19 16.94 -8.55 34.41
C GLY A 19 16.15 -9.27 33.32
N LYS A 20 14.81 -9.30 33.39
CA LYS A 20 13.95 -9.91 32.37
C LYS A 20 13.48 -8.85 31.38
N PRO A 21 13.80 -8.97 30.07
CA PRO A 21 13.33 -8.04 29.05
C PRO A 21 11.80 -8.11 28.95
N LEU A 22 11.14 -6.95 28.91
CA LEU A 22 9.68 -6.86 28.85
C LEU A 22 9.19 -6.24 27.54
N VAL A 23 9.79 -5.13 27.13
CA VAL A 23 9.43 -4.42 25.89
C VAL A 23 10.68 -3.85 25.22
N ARG A 24 10.58 -3.63 23.91
CA ARG A 24 11.59 -2.94 23.11
C ARG A 24 10.96 -1.67 22.54
N LEU A 25 11.68 -0.55 22.63
CA LEU A 25 11.29 0.67 21.94
C LEU A 25 11.81 0.60 20.50
N VAL A 26 10.89 0.75 19.55
CA VAL A 26 11.20 0.86 18.13
C VAL A 26 10.51 2.11 17.58
N PRO A 27 11.13 2.83 16.62
CA PRO A 27 10.43 3.86 15.87
C PRO A 27 9.16 3.30 15.24
N VAL A 28 8.10 4.09 15.25
CA VAL A 28 6.89 3.78 14.48
C VAL A 28 7.09 4.37 13.10
N GLU A 29 7.29 3.51 12.11
CA GLU A 29 7.23 3.93 10.72
C GLU A 29 5.78 4.28 10.38
N ARG A 30 5.55 5.51 9.95
CA ARG A 30 4.27 5.83 9.32
C ARG A 30 4.32 5.25 7.92
N ASP A 31 3.43 4.32 7.62
CA ASP A 31 3.06 4.04 6.24
C ASP A 31 2.62 5.39 5.64
N GLU A 32 3.46 5.98 4.78
CA GLU A 32 2.99 7.06 3.95
C GLU A 32 1.75 6.54 3.22
N PRO A 33 0.64 7.30 3.21
CA PRO A 33 -0.53 6.89 2.45
C PRO A 33 -0.06 6.62 1.02
N ARG A 34 -0.25 5.38 0.53
CA ARG A 34 -0.05 5.04 -0.88
C ARG A 34 -0.69 6.17 -1.70
N GLY A 35 0.10 6.77 -2.59
CA GLY A 35 -0.15 8.07 -3.22
C GLY A 35 -1.62 8.42 -3.41
N GLY A 36 -2.01 9.61 -2.94
CA GLY A 36 -3.39 10.04 -2.76
C GLY A 36 -4.31 9.88 -3.97
N ARG A 37 -5.62 9.96 -3.71
CA ARG A 37 -6.69 9.93 -4.72
C ARG A 37 -6.31 10.76 -5.95
N GLY A 38 -6.33 10.15 -7.13
CA GLY A 38 -5.99 10.83 -8.38
C GLY A 38 -4.51 10.78 -8.77
N ALA A 39 -3.70 9.87 -8.21
CA ALA A 39 -2.32 9.61 -8.63
C ALA A 39 -2.15 9.38 -10.16
N TRP A 40 -3.22 8.96 -10.83
CA TRP A 40 -3.27 8.69 -12.28
C TRP A 40 -4.01 9.77 -13.09
N ARG A 41 -4.40 10.89 -12.47
CA ARG A 41 -5.10 11.99 -13.18
C ARG A 41 -4.23 12.51 -14.31
N GLY A 42 -4.77 12.54 -15.53
CA GLY A 42 -4.07 12.98 -16.73
C GLY A 42 -3.00 12.02 -17.25
N ARG A 43 -2.81 10.85 -16.63
CA ARG A 43 -1.84 9.82 -17.04
C ARG A 43 -2.49 8.63 -17.74
N VAL A 44 -3.81 8.55 -17.74
CA VAL A 44 -4.58 7.50 -18.42
C VAL A 44 -5.17 8.09 -19.69
N ARG A 45 -4.97 7.40 -20.82
CA ARG A 45 -5.64 7.66 -22.09
C ARG A 45 -6.47 6.42 -22.43
N ILE A 46 -7.75 6.64 -22.71
CA ILE A 46 -8.65 5.60 -23.22
C ILE A 46 -8.61 5.70 -24.75
N ALA A 47 -8.50 4.57 -25.44
CA ALA A 47 -8.52 4.52 -26.89
C ALA A 47 -9.93 4.79 -27.42
N GLU A 48 -10.06 5.26 -28.66
CA GLU A 48 -11.37 5.60 -29.24
C GLU A 48 -12.26 4.37 -29.44
N ASP A 49 -11.63 3.22 -29.65
CA ASP A 49 -12.22 1.89 -29.85
C ASP A 49 -12.30 1.06 -28.56
N PHE A 50 -12.17 1.68 -27.38
CA PHE A 50 -12.12 0.95 -26.11
C PHE A 50 -13.37 0.07 -25.87
N ASP A 51 -14.53 0.51 -26.34
CA ASP A 51 -15.78 -0.22 -26.21
C ASP A 51 -16.00 -1.25 -27.33
N ASP A 52 -15.13 -1.29 -28.35
CA ASP A 52 -15.24 -2.21 -29.48
C ASP A 52 -14.68 -3.59 -29.11
N LEU A 53 -15.59 -4.55 -28.95
CA LEU A 53 -15.25 -5.94 -28.65
C LEU A 53 -15.13 -6.78 -29.93
N PRO A 54 -14.18 -7.73 -29.99
CA PRO A 54 -14.19 -8.80 -30.99
C PRO A 54 -15.57 -9.50 -31.06
N PRO A 55 -16.04 -9.89 -32.26
CA PRO A 55 -17.40 -10.40 -32.45
C PRO A 55 -17.76 -11.60 -31.57
N ASP A 56 -16.82 -12.50 -31.36
CA ASP A 56 -16.94 -13.71 -30.53
C ASP A 56 -17.10 -13.35 -29.04
N LEU A 57 -16.29 -12.41 -28.54
CA LEU A 57 -16.41 -11.90 -27.17
C LEU A 57 -17.71 -11.14 -26.97
N ALA A 58 -18.10 -10.30 -27.92
CA ALA A 58 -19.34 -9.54 -27.87
C ALA A 58 -20.57 -10.48 -27.83
N ALA A 59 -20.57 -11.55 -28.63
CA ALA A 59 -21.60 -12.58 -28.63
C ALA A 59 -21.67 -13.32 -27.28
N ALA A 60 -20.52 -13.66 -26.70
CA ALA A 60 -20.45 -14.29 -25.38
C ALA A 60 -21.08 -13.43 -24.28
N PHE A 61 -20.83 -12.11 -24.27
CA PHE A 61 -21.45 -11.19 -23.31
C PHE A 61 -22.96 -11.00 -23.53
N ARG A 62 -23.44 -11.09 -24.78
CA ARG A 62 -24.88 -11.04 -25.10
C ARG A 62 -25.62 -12.36 -24.86
N GLY A 63 -24.91 -13.43 -24.50
CA GLY A 63 -25.50 -14.75 -24.32
C GLY A 63 -25.87 -15.44 -25.64
N GLU A 64 -25.32 -14.96 -26.75
CA GLU A 64 -25.44 -15.55 -28.08
C GLU A 64 -24.41 -16.70 -28.16
N ARG A 65 -24.78 -17.88 -27.67
CA ARG A 65 -23.99 -19.09 -27.93
C ARG A 65 -24.51 -19.75 -29.21
N GLU A 66 -23.59 -20.07 -30.11
CA GLU A 66 -23.79 -21.02 -31.21
C GLU A 66 -24.10 -22.43 -30.66
#